data_AF-A0A1I3RNY3-F1
#
_entry.id   AF-A0A1I3RNY3-F1
#
_cell.length_a   1.000
_cell.length_b   1.000
_cell.length_c   1.000
_cell.angle_alpha   90.00
_cell.angle_beta   90.00
_cell.angle_gamma   90.00
#
_symmetry.space_group_name_H-M   'P 1'
#
loop_
_entity.id
_entity.type
_entity.pdbx_description
1 polymer ?
#
loop_
_entity_poly.entity_id
_entity_poly.type
_entity_poly.pdbx_seq_one_letter_code
_entity_poly.pdbx_strand_id
1 'polypeptide(L)'
;MRKYYVVGLVVLIAVGCNKNNDNSTLSIVEYEKKYDDKDGVVVEKAKNLEENKMYELKDKYRDSLPIFPFSNANLNIFDSYPKDAKGIPMLKYETVVDYYPITYTRAALSNYQNYIETKNPKSKKQFLEIVGFIENNIVNKKDFSVLTTPILVNNYSLNKDWASAMSQGFGIGVMIQAYFVTKDEKYLRLSERMVRSFDYSIEEGGVQSNWDGFPFYEEYADPKSHVLNGFIFSLGGLYYSYQTTGNQDAYRLFEQGINSLKAKINRYDASFTSYYNMLIEGGVAKYASAIGDDPDHYHELVVYQLLTLFNWTGEEVFKEYAHKFLKSDTGEVTDFYNQNKYKSISASHSIDSDKFGVNHVNDELWSWGNYWSTNKVGSELVFEFWGETKDIEGIVFYSTSNNTLPVDYDIYVFKNEWIKVCNSKEIYKKDSNWYKTDSYETFIVTNYFPNSTEGTKLKVVFNSLGSGDAITLRECNILFDRTHELEMISESSKRYLIK
;
A
#
# COMPACT_ATOMS: atom_id res chain seq x y z
N MET A 1 -52.74 38.95 0.77
CA MET A 1 -51.42 39.51 0.40
C MET A 1 -50.36 38.94 1.34
N ARG A 2 -49.67 37.87 0.93
CA ARG A 2 -48.47 37.38 1.63
C ARG A 2 -47.27 37.79 0.78
N LYS A 3 -46.33 38.49 1.43
CA LYS A 3 -45.12 39.03 0.80
C LYS A 3 -44.11 37.89 0.66
N TYR A 4 -43.70 37.60 -0.57
CA TYR A 4 -42.50 36.83 -0.84
C TYR A 4 -41.31 37.81 -0.79
N TYR A 5 -40.29 37.49 -0.01
CA TYR A 5 -39.02 38.20 -0.04
C TYR A 5 -38.09 37.42 -0.96
N VAL A 6 -37.68 38.04 -2.06
CA VAL A 6 -36.54 37.60 -2.88
C VAL A 6 -35.33 38.37 -2.36
N VAL A 7 -34.33 37.69 -1.82
CA VAL A 7 -33.02 38.28 -1.51
C VAL A 7 -31.98 37.55 -2.35
N GLY A 8 -31.24 38.35 -3.12
CA GLY A 8 -30.52 37.95 -4.32
C GLY A 8 -29.19 37.22 -4.14
N LEU A 9 -28.80 36.65 -5.28
CA LEU A 9 -27.63 35.84 -5.61
C LEU A 9 -26.41 36.75 -5.84
N VAL A 10 -25.23 36.41 -5.29
CA VAL A 10 -23.94 36.94 -5.76
C VAL A 10 -23.33 35.92 -6.71
N VAL A 11 -23.21 36.29 -7.98
CA VAL A 11 -22.57 35.51 -9.05
C VAL A 11 -21.24 36.18 -9.38
N LEU A 12 -20.13 35.48 -9.18
CA LEU A 12 -18.81 35.85 -9.71
C LEU A 12 -18.58 35.04 -10.99
N ILE A 13 -18.73 35.68 -12.15
CA ILE A 13 -18.34 35.15 -13.45
C ILE A 13 -16.98 35.73 -13.81
N ALA A 14 -15.98 34.88 -14.03
CA ALA A 14 -14.79 35.24 -14.81
C ALA A 14 -14.95 34.69 -16.23
N VAL A 15 -15.23 35.56 -17.21
CA VAL A 15 -15.21 35.21 -18.64
C VAL A 15 -13.82 35.48 -19.19
N GLY A 16 -13.10 34.43 -19.59
CA GLY A 16 -11.99 34.53 -20.53
C GLY A 16 -12.50 34.24 -21.94
N CYS A 17 -12.61 35.24 -22.79
CA CYS A 17 -12.91 35.05 -24.22
C CYS A 17 -11.71 34.43 -24.95
N ASN A 18 -11.94 33.35 -25.70
CA ASN A 18 -11.21 33.15 -26.94
C ASN A 18 -12.14 32.58 -28.02
N LYS A 19 -12.19 33.27 -29.17
CA LYS A 19 -12.99 32.89 -30.34
C LYS A 19 -12.26 31.79 -31.09
N ASN A 20 -12.80 30.56 -31.09
CA ASN A 20 -13.06 29.73 -32.27
C ASN A 20 -13.31 28.26 -31.85
N ASN A 21 -14.43 27.73 -32.35
CA ASN A 21 -14.92 26.34 -32.36
C ASN A 21 -15.80 25.85 -31.18
N ASP A 22 -17.08 25.75 -31.54
CA ASP A 22 -18.29 25.20 -30.91
C ASP A 22 -18.15 23.85 -30.18
N ASN A 23 -18.31 23.86 -28.86
CA ASN A 23 -19.47 23.29 -28.14
C ASN A 23 -19.23 23.38 -26.62
N SER A 24 -19.79 24.41 -26.00
CA SER A 24 -19.86 24.55 -24.54
C SER A 24 -21.25 24.13 -24.05
N THR A 25 -21.34 23.11 -23.19
CA THR A 25 -22.54 22.89 -22.37
C THR A 25 -22.26 23.34 -20.94
N LEU A 26 -22.83 24.48 -20.55
CA LEU A 26 -22.98 24.90 -19.17
C LEU A 26 -24.05 24.01 -18.51
N SER A 27 -23.75 23.42 -17.35
CA SER A 27 -24.79 22.92 -16.45
C SER A 27 -24.94 23.88 -15.26
N ILE A 28 -26.10 24.52 -15.19
CA ILE A 28 -26.55 25.30 -14.03
C ILE A 28 -27.32 24.33 -13.14
N VAL A 29 -26.92 24.18 -11.87
CA VAL A 29 -27.69 23.44 -10.87
C VAL A 29 -28.49 24.45 -10.04
N GLU A 30 -29.81 24.47 -10.19
CA GLU A 30 -30.70 25.19 -9.30
C GLU A 30 -31.09 24.31 -8.10
N TYR A 31 -30.96 24.85 -6.89
CA TYR A 31 -31.58 24.28 -5.69
C TYR A 31 -32.68 25.21 -5.20
N GLU A 32 -33.95 24.79 -5.28
CA GLU A 32 -35.03 25.41 -4.50
C GLU A 32 -35.10 24.76 -3.12
N LYS A 33 -34.74 25.50 -2.06
CA LYS A 33 -35.15 25.17 -0.69
C LYS A 33 -36.42 25.96 -0.36
N LYS A 34 -37.52 25.26 -0.08
CA LYS A 34 -38.69 25.85 0.59
C LYS A 34 -38.68 25.43 2.06
N TYR A 35 -38.75 26.41 2.95
CA TYR A 35 -39.02 26.22 4.37
C TYR A 35 -40.51 26.47 4.62
N ASP A 36 -41.17 25.56 5.32
CA ASP A 36 -42.49 25.78 5.93
C ASP A 36 -42.34 25.71 7.46
N ASP A 37 -42.77 26.76 8.13
CA ASP A 37 -42.70 26.91 9.58
C ASP A 37 -43.90 26.21 10.21
N LYS A 38 -43.87 24.87 10.24
CA LYS A 38 -44.47 23.97 11.24
C LYS A 38 -44.41 22.54 10.70
N ASP A 39 -43.73 21.68 11.46
CA ASP A 39 -43.57 20.24 11.27
C ASP A 39 -42.51 19.79 10.25
N GLY A 40 -41.30 19.45 10.77
CA GLY A 40 -40.36 18.43 10.28
C GLY A 40 -39.98 18.37 8.80
N VAL A 41 -38.68 18.34 8.52
CA VAL A 41 -38.09 18.08 7.18
C VAL A 41 -38.79 16.90 6.47
N VAL A 42 -39.57 17.19 5.43
CA VAL A 42 -40.06 16.17 4.49
C VAL A 42 -39.02 16.04 3.37
N VAL A 43 -38.23 14.97 3.41
CA VAL A 43 -37.38 14.56 2.28
C VAL A 43 -38.28 13.85 1.27
N GLU A 44 -38.66 14.53 0.20
CA GLU A 44 -39.31 13.87 -0.94
C GLU A 44 -38.30 13.05 -1.73
N LYS A 45 -38.64 11.78 -1.95
CA LYS A 45 -37.87 10.81 -2.74
C LYS A 45 -37.57 11.34 -4.15
N ALA A 46 -36.31 11.26 -4.54
CA ALA A 46 -35.89 11.44 -5.92
C ALA A 46 -36.64 10.45 -6.85
N LYS A 47 -37.44 11.00 -7.77
CA LYS A 47 -37.97 10.26 -8.91
C LYS A 47 -36.84 10.04 -9.92
N ASN A 48 -36.69 8.79 -10.34
CA ASN A 48 -35.94 8.26 -11.49
C ASN A 48 -35.22 9.31 -12.36
N LEU A 49 -33.90 9.44 -12.15
CA LEU A 49 -32.95 9.97 -13.11
C LEU A 49 -32.07 8.80 -13.58
N GLU A 50 -32.61 7.93 -14.42
CA GLU A 50 -31.83 6.85 -15.07
C GLU A 50 -31.45 7.15 -16.53
N GLU A 51 -31.75 8.34 -17.06
CA GLU A 51 -31.46 8.62 -18.47
C GLU A 51 -30.40 9.70 -18.65
N ASN A 52 -29.28 9.27 -19.26
CA ASN A 52 -28.23 10.07 -19.90
C ASN A 52 -27.24 10.82 -19.00
N LYS A 53 -26.49 10.10 -18.16
CA LYS A 53 -25.07 10.46 -17.97
C LYS A 53 -24.30 10.00 -19.22
N MET A 54 -24.21 10.86 -20.22
CA MET A 54 -23.21 10.70 -21.29
C MET A 54 -21.84 10.72 -20.61
N TYR A 55 -21.13 9.59 -20.63
CA TYR A 55 -19.76 9.50 -20.14
C TYR A 55 -18.88 10.36 -21.05
N GLU A 56 -18.56 11.58 -20.61
CA GLU A 56 -17.45 12.33 -21.16
C GLU A 56 -16.16 11.64 -20.71
N LEU A 57 -15.76 10.61 -21.47
CA LEU A 57 -14.41 10.06 -21.35
C LEU A 57 -13.44 11.25 -21.50
N LYS A 58 -12.53 11.42 -20.54
CA LYS A 58 -11.54 12.49 -20.64
C LYS A 58 -10.84 12.37 -21.99
N ASP A 59 -10.78 13.46 -22.75
CA ASP A 59 -10.26 13.54 -24.14
C ASP A 59 -8.92 12.81 -24.34
N LYS A 60 -8.13 12.71 -23.27
CA LYS A 60 -6.86 12.00 -23.19
C LYS A 60 -6.91 10.50 -23.54
N TYR A 61 -8.03 9.80 -23.32
CA TYR A 61 -8.15 8.36 -23.61
C TYR A 61 -8.78 8.04 -24.97
N ARG A 62 -9.02 9.07 -25.80
CA ARG A 62 -9.62 8.89 -27.11
C ARG A 62 -8.78 7.99 -28.01
N ASP A 63 -7.45 8.03 -27.86
CA ASP A 63 -6.49 7.32 -28.71
C ASP A 63 -5.64 6.26 -27.99
N SER A 64 -5.82 6.05 -26.67
CA SER A 64 -5.04 5.05 -25.90
C SER A 64 -5.86 4.30 -24.85
N LEU A 65 -5.54 3.02 -24.67
CA LEU A 65 -6.22 2.11 -23.75
C LEU A 65 -5.69 2.31 -22.31
N PRO A 66 -6.54 2.67 -21.33
CA PRO A 66 -6.09 3.05 -20.00
C PRO A 66 -5.60 1.86 -19.17
N ILE A 67 -4.40 1.97 -18.57
CA ILE A 67 -3.82 0.95 -17.70
C ILE A 67 -4.16 1.25 -16.23
N PHE A 68 -4.60 0.21 -15.51
CA PHE A 68 -4.90 0.31 -14.08
C PHE A 68 -3.59 0.53 -13.28
N PRO A 69 -3.58 1.42 -12.27
CA PRO A 69 -2.38 1.62 -11.47
C PRO A 69 -2.03 0.36 -10.68
N PHE A 70 -0.75 0.12 -10.40
CA PHE A 70 -0.30 -1.07 -9.68
C PHE A 70 -0.51 -2.44 -10.38
N SER A 71 -0.96 -2.49 -11.64
CA SER A 71 -0.95 -3.72 -12.43
C SER A 71 0.36 -3.89 -13.20
N ASN A 72 0.68 -5.13 -13.56
CA ASN A 72 1.76 -5.47 -14.48
C ASN A 72 1.32 -6.54 -15.49
N ALA A 73 2.03 -6.66 -16.62
CA ALA A 73 1.75 -7.62 -17.69
C ALA A 73 2.30 -9.04 -17.43
N ASN A 74 2.84 -9.32 -16.24
CA ASN A 74 3.41 -10.63 -15.91
C ASN A 74 2.28 -11.63 -15.66
N LEU A 75 2.16 -12.62 -16.55
CA LEU A 75 1.14 -13.66 -16.44
C LEU A 75 1.63 -14.90 -15.68
N ASN A 76 2.96 -15.07 -15.55
CA ASN A 76 3.57 -16.26 -14.96
C ASN A 76 3.21 -16.40 -13.47
N ILE A 77 2.92 -15.27 -12.80
CA ILE A 77 2.46 -15.27 -11.41
C ILE A 77 1.15 -16.05 -11.20
N PHE A 78 0.38 -16.33 -12.27
CA PHE A 78 -0.87 -17.10 -12.20
C PHE A 78 -0.71 -18.55 -12.65
N ASP A 79 0.50 -19.01 -12.99
CA ASP A 79 0.69 -20.38 -13.49
C ASP A 79 0.53 -21.43 -12.41
N SER A 80 0.91 -21.11 -11.17
CA SER A 80 0.75 -21.96 -9.99
C SER A 80 -0.68 -22.01 -9.43
N TYR A 81 -1.55 -21.10 -9.88
CA TYR A 81 -2.91 -20.99 -9.35
C TYR A 81 -3.81 -22.09 -9.95
N PRO A 82 -4.65 -22.76 -9.12
CA PRO A 82 -5.69 -23.63 -9.65
C PRO A 82 -6.63 -22.83 -10.56
N LYS A 83 -7.13 -23.45 -11.63
CA LYS A 83 -7.99 -22.82 -12.64
C LYS A 83 -9.20 -23.69 -12.90
N ASP A 84 -10.34 -23.05 -13.16
CA ASP A 84 -11.55 -23.76 -13.60
C ASP A 84 -11.47 -24.20 -15.08
N ALA A 85 -12.54 -24.81 -15.59
CA ALA A 85 -12.60 -25.26 -16.99
C ALA A 85 -12.53 -24.13 -18.03
N LYS A 86 -12.81 -22.88 -17.64
CA LYS A 86 -12.69 -21.68 -18.48
C LYS A 86 -11.36 -20.94 -18.27
N GLY A 87 -10.48 -21.47 -17.42
CA GLY A 87 -9.19 -20.87 -17.09
C GLY A 87 -9.27 -19.74 -16.07
N ILE A 88 -10.39 -19.57 -15.36
CA ILE A 88 -10.55 -18.57 -14.30
C ILE A 88 -9.70 -19.00 -13.11
N PRO A 89 -8.73 -18.19 -12.65
CA PRO A 89 -7.87 -18.57 -11.55
C PRO A 89 -8.61 -18.49 -10.20
N MET A 90 -8.37 -19.48 -9.37
CA MET A 90 -8.90 -19.68 -8.03
C MET A 90 -7.77 -19.59 -7.00
N LEU A 91 -8.11 -19.32 -5.73
CA LEU A 91 -7.13 -19.35 -4.65
C LEU A 91 -7.17 -20.73 -3.97
N LYS A 92 -5.99 -21.31 -3.74
CA LYS A 92 -5.85 -22.39 -2.77
C LYS A 92 -5.51 -21.78 -1.41
N TYR A 93 -6.44 -21.85 -0.46
CA TYR A 93 -6.27 -21.38 0.91
C TYR A 93 -6.44 -22.57 1.86
N GLU A 94 -5.34 -22.95 2.52
CA GLU A 94 -5.26 -24.18 3.32
C GLU A 94 -5.73 -25.42 2.54
N THR A 95 -6.89 -25.96 2.91
CA THR A 95 -7.52 -27.13 2.27
C THR A 95 -8.60 -26.76 1.26
N VAL A 96 -8.96 -25.49 1.17
CA VAL A 96 -10.03 -24.97 0.31
C VAL A 96 -9.44 -24.47 -1.01
N VAL A 97 -10.08 -24.83 -2.12
CA VAL A 97 -9.81 -24.25 -3.45
C VAL A 97 -11.12 -23.66 -3.95
N ASP A 98 -11.19 -22.34 -4.05
CA ASP A 98 -12.40 -21.63 -4.48
C ASP A 98 -12.06 -20.29 -5.13
N TYR A 99 -13.06 -19.62 -5.70
CA TYR A 99 -12.91 -18.31 -6.28
C TYR A 99 -12.56 -17.27 -5.21
N TYR A 100 -11.58 -16.44 -5.52
CA TYR A 100 -11.17 -15.33 -4.69
C TYR A 100 -11.10 -14.06 -5.54
N PRO A 101 -11.95 -13.04 -5.28
CA PRO A 101 -12.04 -11.86 -6.14
C PRO A 101 -10.73 -11.13 -6.43
N ILE A 102 -9.83 -11.00 -5.46
CA ILE A 102 -8.49 -10.43 -5.69
C ILE A 102 -7.74 -11.22 -6.77
N THR A 103 -7.80 -12.55 -6.73
CA THR A 103 -7.06 -13.43 -7.65
C THR A 103 -7.51 -13.25 -9.09
N TYR A 104 -8.81 -13.40 -9.38
CA TYR A 104 -9.27 -13.32 -10.76
C TYR A 104 -9.29 -11.88 -11.30
N THR A 105 -9.56 -10.87 -10.46
CA THR A 105 -9.50 -9.47 -10.92
C THR A 105 -8.07 -9.05 -11.24
N ARG A 106 -7.08 -9.43 -10.40
CA ARG A 106 -5.65 -9.19 -10.71
C ARG A 106 -5.22 -9.90 -11.99
N ALA A 107 -5.67 -11.13 -12.21
CA ALA A 107 -5.42 -11.84 -13.46
C ALA A 107 -6.04 -11.15 -14.68
N ALA A 108 -7.23 -10.57 -14.55
CA ALA A 108 -7.84 -9.79 -15.62
C ALA A 108 -7.02 -8.53 -15.92
N LEU A 109 -6.63 -7.76 -14.91
CA LEU A 109 -5.80 -6.57 -15.07
C LEU A 109 -4.47 -6.88 -15.77
N SER A 110 -3.79 -7.98 -15.38
CA SER A 110 -2.55 -8.42 -16.02
C SER A 110 -2.75 -8.90 -17.46
N ASN A 111 -3.83 -9.64 -17.75
CA ASN A 111 -4.15 -10.06 -19.11
C ASN A 111 -4.49 -8.88 -20.02
N TYR A 112 -5.21 -7.88 -19.50
CA TYR A 112 -5.46 -6.63 -20.21
C TYR A 112 -4.15 -5.92 -20.52
N GLN A 113 -3.30 -5.68 -19.52
CA GLN A 113 -2.04 -4.97 -19.72
C GLN A 113 -1.11 -5.71 -20.69
N ASN A 114 -0.98 -7.04 -20.53
CA ASN A 114 -0.25 -7.88 -21.47
C ASN A 114 -0.81 -7.77 -22.90
N TYR A 115 -2.13 -7.74 -23.07
CA TYR A 115 -2.74 -7.50 -24.38
C TYR A 115 -2.42 -6.10 -24.93
N ILE A 116 -2.41 -5.05 -24.10
CA ILE A 116 -2.06 -3.70 -24.54
C ILE A 116 -0.62 -3.65 -25.06
N GLU A 117 0.30 -4.25 -24.31
CA GLU A 117 1.75 -4.24 -24.59
C GLU A 117 2.12 -5.14 -25.79
N THR A 118 1.53 -6.33 -25.89
CA THR A 118 1.96 -7.37 -26.85
C THR A 118 0.99 -7.60 -28.01
N LYS A 119 -0.24 -7.10 -27.92
CA LYS A 119 -1.37 -7.44 -28.80
C LYS A 119 -1.71 -8.93 -28.84
N ASN A 120 -1.31 -9.72 -27.85
CA ASN A 120 -1.58 -11.15 -27.78
C ASN A 120 -3.09 -11.45 -27.69
N PRO A 121 -3.69 -12.12 -28.70
CA PRO A 121 -5.12 -12.43 -28.69
C PRO A 121 -5.53 -13.40 -27.58
N LYS A 122 -4.61 -14.24 -27.08
CA LYS A 122 -4.88 -15.13 -25.94
C LYS A 122 -5.13 -14.33 -24.66
N SER A 123 -4.32 -13.31 -24.41
CA SER A 123 -4.47 -12.42 -23.26
C SER A 123 -5.78 -11.64 -23.33
N LYS A 124 -6.15 -11.12 -24.51
CA LYS A 124 -7.48 -10.51 -24.72
C LYS A 124 -8.61 -11.50 -24.45
N LYS A 125 -8.51 -12.73 -24.96
CA LYS A 125 -9.53 -13.76 -24.75
C LYS A 125 -9.68 -14.05 -23.25
N GLN A 126 -8.59 -14.32 -22.56
CA GLN A 126 -8.59 -14.63 -21.13
C GLN A 126 -9.15 -13.47 -20.29
N PHE A 127 -8.79 -12.22 -20.62
CA PHE A 127 -9.37 -11.04 -20.01
C PHE A 127 -10.91 -11.03 -20.14
N LEU A 128 -11.44 -11.24 -21.35
CA LEU A 128 -12.88 -11.24 -21.60
C LEU A 128 -13.61 -12.43 -20.95
N GLU A 129 -12.97 -13.59 -20.81
CA GLU A 129 -13.54 -14.72 -20.05
C GLU A 129 -13.72 -14.34 -18.56
N ILE A 130 -12.74 -13.67 -17.97
CA ILE A 130 -12.84 -13.21 -16.57
C ILE A 130 -13.88 -12.08 -16.44
N VAL A 131 -13.95 -11.16 -17.40
CA VAL A 131 -15.01 -10.13 -17.44
C VAL A 131 -16.39 -10.78 -17.45
N GLY A 132 -16.61 -11.78 -18.30
CA GLY A 132 -17.87 -12.53 -18.33
C GLY A 132 -18.13 -13.32 -17.05
N PHE A 133 -17.09 -13.83 -16.38
CA PHE A 133 -17.21 -14.45 -15.07
C PHE A 133 -17.69 -13.46 -14.00
N ILE A 134 -17.09 -12.26 -13.95
CA ILE A 134 -17.52 -11.16 -13.05
C ILE A 134 -18.96 -10.77 -13.35
N GLU A 135 -19.26 -10.50 -14.62
CA GLU A 135 -20.57 -10.61 -15.28
C GLU A 135 -21.64 -11.34 -14.47
N ASN A 136 -21.43 -12.66 -14.42
CA ASN A 136 -22.42 -13.62 -14.00
C ASN A 136 -22.44 -13.86 -12.48
N ASN A 137 -21.40 -13.45 -11.75
CA ASN A 137 -21.24 -13.78 -10.33
C ASN A 137 -21.26 -12.56 -9.41
N ILE A 138 -21.21 -11.34 -9.95
CA ILE A 138 -21.31 -10.13 -9.12
C ILE A 138 -22.67 -10.05 -8.42
N VAL A 139 -22.65 -9.75 -7.13
CA VAL A 139 -23.87 -9.62 -6.33
C VAL A 139 -24.45 -8.22 -6.53
N ASN A 140 -25.64 -8.16 -7.11
CA ASN A 140 -26.38 -6.91 -7.27
C ASN A 140 -27.26 -6.67 -6.04
N LYS A 141 -26.97 -5.60 -5.30
CA LYS A 141 -27.84 -5.05 -4.27
C LYS A 141 -28.72 -3.96 -4.90
N LYS A 142 -29.65 -3.40 -4.13
CA LYS A 142 -30.55 -2.36 -4.64
C LYS A 142 -29.77 -1.19 -5.27
N ASP A 143 -28.80 -0.66 -4.54
CA ASP A 143 -28.15 0.61 -4.88
C ASP A 143 -26.71 0.46 -5.40
N PHE A 144 -26.09 -0.72 -5.23
CA PHE A 144 -24.69 -1.00 -5.62
C PHE A 144 -24.49 -2.45 -6.08
N SER A 145 -23.30 -2.75 -6.62
CA SER A 145 -22.88 -4.10 -7.02
C SER A 145 -21.55 -4.46 -6.37
N VAL A 146 -21.40 -5.70 -5.90
CA VAL A 146 -20.26 -6.10 -5.07
C VAL A 146 -19.75 -7.51 -5.39
N LEU A 147 -18.43 -7.66 -5.45
CA LEU A 147 -17.74 -8.93 -5.52
C LEU A 147 -17.65 -9.52 -4.12
N THR A 148 -18.21 -10.73 -3.95
CA THR A 148 -18.22 -11.43 -2.67
C THR A 148 -17.26 -12.62 -2.68
N THR A 149 -16.72 -12.94 -1.52
CA THR A 149 -15.70 -13.95 -1.33
C THR A 149 -16.26 -15.13 -0.52
N PRO A 150 -16.20 -16.36 -1.06
CA PRO A 150 -16.65 -17.56 -0.32
C PRO A 150 -15.61 -18.05 0.71
N ILE A 151 -14.32 -17.76 0.49
CA ILE A 151 -13.21 -18.19 1.34
C ILE A 151 -13.18 -17.35 2.63
N LEU A 152 -13.20 -18.00 3.79
CA LEU A 152 -12.98 -17.36 5.09
C LEU A 152 -11.49 -17.39 5.42
N VAL A 153 -10.88 -16.22 5.53
CA VAL A 153 -9.47 -16.07 5.89
C VAL A 153 -9.34 -16.11 7.41
N ASN A 154 -8.45 -16.97 7.90
CA ASN A 154 -8.19 -17.11 9.33
C ASN A 154 -7.70 -15.79 9.93
N ASN A 155 -7.91 -15.67 11.23
CA ASN A 155 -7.63 -14.49 12.06
C ASN A 155 -8.56 -13.28 11.87
N TYR A 156 -9.27 -13.18 10.75
CA TYR A 156 -10.28 -12.14 10.55
C TYR A 156 -11.69 -12.63 10.88
N SER A 157 -12.51 -11.75 11.45
CA SER A 157 -13.90 -12.02 11.79
C SER A 157 -14.82 -11.83 10.58
N LEU A 158 -14.80 -12.80 9.67
CA LEU A 158 -15.47 -12.71 8.37
C LEU A 158 -16.82 -13.45 8.34
N ASN A 159 -17.83 -12.79 7.78
CA ASN A 159 -19.08 -13.44 7.42
C ASN A 159 -18.93 -14.20 6.09
N LYS A 160 -19.82 -15.16 5.84
CA LYS A 160 -19.90 -15.81 4.53
C LYS A 160 -20.22 -14.77 3.45
N ASP A 161 -19.59 -14.90 2.28
CA ASP A 161 -19.80 -14.03 1.11
C ASP A 161 -19.45 -12.56 1.40
N TRP A 162 -18.39 -12.34 2.18
CA TRP A 162 -17.89 -11.02 2.54
C TRP A 162 -17.27 -10.27 1.33
N ALA A 163 -17.24 -8.94 1.39
CA ALA A 163 -16.71 -8.10 0.32
C ALA A 163 -15.33 -7.52 0.68
N SER A 164 -14.45 -7.41 -0.31
CA SER A 164 -13.09 -6.86 -0.16
C SER A 164 -12.97 -5.53 -0.91
N ALA A 165 -12.56 -4.46 -0.25
CA ALA A 165 -12.32 -3.16 -0.88
C ALA A 165 -11.27 -3.24 -2.00
N MET A 166 -10.20 -4.03 -1.78
CA MET A 166 -9.16 -4.26 -2.78
C MET A 166 -9.72 -4.95 -4.03
N SER A 167 -10.54 -5.99 -3.83
CA SER A 167 -11.22 -6.68 -4.93
C SER A 167 -12.15 -5.75 -5.69
N GLN A 168 -12.90 -4.91 -4.98
CA GLN A 168 -13.79 -3.93 -5.57
C GLN A 168 -13.02 -2.89 -6.41
N GLY A 169 -11.91 -2.38 -5.89
CA GLY A 169 -11.02 -1.48 -6.63
C GLY A 169 -10.49 -2.08 -7.92
N PHE A 170 -10.01 -3.33 -7.88
CA PHE A 170 -9.57 -4.05 -9.08
C PHE A 170 -10.72 -4.31 -10.05
N GLY A 171 -11.87 -4.76 -9.55
CA GLY A 171 -13.06 -5.04 -10.35
C GLY A 171 -13.57 -3.80 -11.08
N ILE A 172 -13.57 -2.63 -10.44
CA ILE A 172 -13.88 -1.34 -11.08
C ILE A 172 -12.96 -1.11 -12.29
N GLY A 173 -11.65 -1.31 -12.11
CA GLY A 173 -10.66 -1.23 -13.18
C GLY A 173 -10.95 -2.19 -14.33
N VAL A 174 -11.23 -3.46 -14.03
CA VAL A 174 -11.54 -4.50 -15.01
C VAL A 174 -12.79 -4.15 -15.84
N MET A 175 -13.85 -3.65 -15.21
CA MET A 175 -15.08 -3.26 -15.92
C MET A 175 -14.85 -2.04 -16.84
N ILE A 176 -14.12 -1.02 -16.38
CA ILE A 176 -13.76 0.11 -17.24
C ILE A 176 -12.92 -0.37 -18.44
N GLN A 177 -11.91 -1.21 -18.20
CA GLN A 177 -11.09 -1.81 -19.25
C GLN A 177 -11.93 -2.63 -20.24
N ALA A 178 -12.95 -3.34 -19.75
CA ALA A 178 -13.87 -4.11 -20.59
C ALA A 178 -14.65 -3.21 -21.56
N TYR A 179 -15.14 -2.05 -21.09
CA TYR A 179 -15.71 -1.03 -21.97
C TYR A 179 -14.71 -0.60 -23.04
N PHE A 180 -13.46 -0.34 -22.68
CA PHE A 180 -12.46 0.09 -23.66
C PHE A 180 -12.15 -0.96 -24.74
N VAL A 181 -12.25 -2.25 -24.41
CA VAL A 181 -12.04 -3.38 -25.35
C VAL A 181 -13.27 -3.68 -26.20
N THR A 182 -14.47 -3.56 -25.64
CA THR A 182 -15.73 -4.04 -26.25
C THR A 182 -16.62 -2.92 -26.78
N LYS A 183 -16.45 -1.69 -26.25
CA LYS A 183 -17.32 -0.52 -26.41
C LYS A 183 -18.75 -0.73 -25.90
N ASP A 184 -18.98 -1.74 -25.05
CA ASP A 184 -20.27 -1.98 -24.42
C ASP A 184 -20.42 -1.16 -23.12
N GLU A 185 -21.31 -0.17 -23.13
CA GLU A 185 -21.56 0.74 -22.02
C GLU A 185 -22.05 0.05 -20.74
N LYS A 186 -22.54 -1.20 -20.82
CA LYS A 186 -22.96 -1.94 -19.63
C LYS A 186 -21.83 -2.05 -18.60
N TYR A 187 -20.58 -2.11 -19.05
CA TYR A 187 -19.44 -2.23 -18.15
C TYR A 187 -19.12 -0.90 -17.44
N LEU A 188 -19.41 0.25 -18.06
CA LEU A 188 -19.34 1.54 -17.36
C LEU A 188 -20.44 1.66 -16.30
N ARG A 189 -21.67 1.28 -16.64
CA ARG A 189 -22.78 1.25 -15.65
C ARG A 189 -22.49 0.31 -14.49
N LEU A 190 -21.90 -0.85 -14.75
CA LEU A 190 -21.51 -1.80 -13.72
C LEU A 190 -20.39 -1.25 -12.84
N SER A 191 -19.37 -0.59 -13.41
CA SER A 191 -18.29 0.03 -12.64
C SER A 191 -18.80 1.15 -11.72
N GLU A 192 -19.76 1.96 -12.16
CA GLU A 192 -20.40 2.98 -11.31
C GLU A 192 -21.17 2.35 -10.14
N ARG A 193 -21.88 1.24 -10.38
CA ARG A 193 -22.55 0.50 -9.30
C ARG A 193 -21.55 -0.13 -8.33
N MET A 194 -20.37 -0.54 -8.80
CA MET A 194 -19.30 -1.03 -7.93
C MET A 194 -18.69 0.08 -7.08
N VAL A 195 -18.46 1.28 -7.64
CA VAL A 195 -18.01 2.46 -6.90
C VAL A 195 -18.93 2.75 -5.71
N ARG A 196 -20.25 2.67 -5.90
CA ARG A 196 -21.21 2.93 -4.81
C ARG A 196 -21.06 2.00 -3.61
N SER A 197 -20.48 0.80 -3.75
CA SER A 197 -20.26 -0.11 -2.62
C SER A 197 -19.37 0.46 -1.51
N PHE A 198 -18.55 1.48 -1.82
CA PHE A 198 -17.69 2.16 -0.89
C PHE A 198 -18.43 3.15 0.03
N ASP A 199 -19.68 3.52 -0.28
CA ASP A 199 -20.53 4.30 0.62
C ASP A 199 -21.25 3.45 1.68
N TYR A 200 -21.24 2.12 1.52
CA TYR A 200 -21.97 1.20 2.39
C TYR A 200 -21.04 0.51 3.38
N SER A 201 -21.54 0.34 4.60
CA SER A 201 -20.83 -0.37 5.65
C SER A 201 -20.65 -1.86 5.31
N ILE A 202 -19.65 -2.51 5.91
CA ILE A 202 -19.48 -3.96 5.82
C ILE A 202 -20.73 -4.71 6.30
N GLU A 203 -21.47 -4.17 7.28
CA GLU A 203 -22.73 -4.74 7.77
C GLU A 203 -23.86 -4.67 6.73
N GLU A 204 -23.86 -3.65 5.89
CA GLU A 204 -24.79 -3.50 4.76
C GLU A 204 -24.35 -4.30 3.52
N GLY A 205 -23.22 -5.00 3.61
CA GLY A 205 -22.59 -5.74 2.51
C GLY A 205 -21.76 -4.88 1.56
N GLY A 206 -21.42 -3.65 1.96
CA GLY A 206 -20.41 -2.82 1.33
C GLY A 206 -19.00 -3.15 1.81
N VAL A 207 -18.10 -2.18 1.72
CA VAL A 207 -16.66 -2.37 2.07
C VAL A 207 -16.14 -1.36 3.08
N GLN A 208 -17.00 -0.49 3.62
CA GLN A 208 -16.58 0.58 4.53
C GLN A 208 -16.70 0.17 6.00
N SER A 209 -15.70 0.48 6.81
CA SER A 209 -15.75 0.48 8.28
C SER A 209 -15.49 1.90 8.81
N ASN A 210 -15.57 2.08 10.13
CA ASN A 210 -15.26 3.33 10.80
C ASN A 210 -14.10 3.15 11.79
N TRP A 211 -12.99 3.85 11.53
CA TRP A 211 -11.81 3.87 12.38
C TRP A 211 -11.69 5.20 13.14
N ASP A 212 -12.23 5.25 14.36
CA ASP A 212 -12.24 6.44 15.23
C ASP A 212 -12.77 7.71 14.53
N GLY A 213 -13.86 7.59 13.77
CA GLY A 213 -14.48 8.69 13.04
C GLY A 213 -13.98 8.85 11.60
N PHE A 214 -13.02 8.03 11.16
CA PHE A 214 -12.51 8.02 9.79
C PHE A 214 -13.02 6.80 9.02
N PRO A 215 -13.69 6.99 7.87
CA PRO A 215 -14.07 5.90 6.98
C PRO A 215 -12.85 5.11 6.50
N PHE A 216 -12.90 3.79 6.57
CA PHE A 216 -11.83 2.92 6.07
C PHE A 216 -12.40 1.87 5.14
N TYR A 217 -11.70 1.58 4.04
CA TYR A 217 -12.14 0.61 3.04
C TYR A 217 -11.41 -0.71 3.28
N GLU A 218 -12.13 -1.68 3.81
CA GLU A 218 -11.56 -2.88 4.41
C GLU A 218 -11.15 -3.91 3.34
N GLU A 219 -9.88 -4.35 3.36
CA GLU A 219 -9.41 -5.45 2.51
C GLU A 219 -10.13 -6.75 2.84
N TYR A 220 -10.26 -7.03 4.15
CA TYR A 220 -11.03 -8.11 4.76
C TYR A 220 -12.15 -7.46 5.54
N ALA A 221 -13.42 -7.85 5.35
CA ALA A 221 -14.59 -7.23 5.96
C ALA A 221 -14.70 -7.45 7.49
N ASP A 222 -13.68 -7.02 8.21
CA ASP A 222 -13.52 -7.00 9.65
C ASP A 222 -13.14 -5.56 10.03
N PRO A 223 -13.98 -4.86 10.81
CA PRO A 223 -13.82 -3.43 11.11
C PRO A 223 -12.66 -3.15 12.07
N LYS A 224 -11.90 -4.17 12.48
CA LYS A 224 -10.69 -4.04 13.29
C LYS A 224 -9.42 -4.25 12.46
N SER A 225 -9.55 -4.78 11.24
CA SER A 225 -8.40 -5.22 10.46
C SER A 225 -7.55 -4.04 9.99
N HIS A 226 -8.15 -3.08 9.31
CA HIS A 226 -7.48 -1.91 8.74
C HIS A 226 -6.20 -2.28 7.97
N VAL A 227 -6.29 -3.22 7.03
CA VAL A 227 -5.12 -3.63 6.24
C VAL A 227 -4.68 -2.50 5.29
N LEU A 228 -3.42 -2.07 5.41
CA LEU A 228 -2.91 -0.87 4.74
C LEU A 228 -2.86 -1.01 3.22
N ASN A 229 -2.25 -2.09 2.74
CA ASN A 229 -1.99 -2.26 1.31
C ASN A 229 -3.30 -2.37 0.51
N GLY A 230 -4.27 -3.17 0.99
CA GLY A 230 -5.57 -3.34 0.34
C GLY A 230 -6.42 -2.07 0.36
N PHE A 231 -6.32 -1.28 1.42
CA PHE A 231 -6.93 0.06 1.46
C PHE A 231 -6.39 0.94 0.33
N ILE A 232 -5.06 1.05 0.18
CA ILE A 232 -4.45 1.89 -0.87
C ILE A 232 -4.75 1.37 -2.28
N PHE A 233 -4.76 0.06 -2.51
CA PHE A 233 -5.20 -0.51 -3.79
C PHE A 233 -6.65 -0.13 -4.13
N SER A 234 -7.53 -0.11 -3.14
CA SER A 234 -8.92 0.30 -3.34
C SER A 234 -9.04 1.77 -3.78
N LEU A 235 -8.21 2.66 -3.21
CA LEU A 235 -8.10 4.06 -3.65
C LEU A 235 -7.61 4.15 -5.09
N GLY A 236 -6.70 3.27 -5.51
CA GLY A 236 -6.27 3.15 -6.90
C GLY A 236 -7.42 2.90 -7.87
N GLY A 237 -8.39 2.06 -7.50
CA GLY A 237 -9.58 1.81 -8.30
C GLY A 237 -10.55 2.98 -8.38
N LEU A 238 -10.77 3.67 -7.26
CA LEU A 238 -11.58 4.89 -7.21
C LEU A 238 -10.96 6.01 -8.05
N TYR A 239 -9.66 6.26 -7.89
CA TYR A 239 -8.93 7.26 -8.67
C TYR A 239 -8.92 6.91 -10.16
N TYR A 240 -8.69 5.65 -10.52
CA TYR A 240 -8.75 5.19 -11.90
C TYR A 240 -10.14 5.40 -12.51
N SER A 241 -11.21 5.13 -11.77
CA SER A 241 -12.58 5.40 -12.21
C SER A 241 -12.81 6.88 -12.51
N TYR A 242 -12.45 7.76 -11.58
CA TYR A 242 -12.55 9.21 -11.78
C TYR A 242 -11.73 9.67 -12.99
N GLN A 243 -10.47 9.24 -13.08
CA GLN A 243 -9.57 9.69 -14.14
C GLN A 243 -10.04 9.27 -15.53
N THR A 244 -10.59 8.05 -15.66
CA THR A 244 -11.01 7.50 -16.96
C THR A 244 -12.41 7.90 -17.39
N THR A 245 -13.34 8.04 -16.44
CA THR A 245 -14.78 8.22 -16.73
C THR A 245 -15.34 9.57 -16.28
N GLY A 246 -14.60 10.35 -15.49
CA GLY A 246 -15.10 11.57 -14.86
C GLY A 246 -16.08 11.35 -13.70
N ASN A 247 -16.20 10.10 -13.20
CA ASN A 247 -17.11 9.76 -12.10
C ASN A 247 -16.78 10.54 -10.82
N GLN A 248 -17.63 11.51 -10.48
CA GLN A 248 -17.47 12.38 -9.31
C GLN A 248 -17.69 11.65 -7.97
N ASP A 249 -18.53 10.60 -7.95
CA ASP A 249 -18.71 9.79 -6.74
C ASP A 249 -17.41 9.04 -6.40
N ALA A 250 -16.73 8.51 -7.43
CA ALA A 250 -15.44 7.86 -7.26
C ALA A 250 -14.37 8.84 -6.73
N TYR A 251 -14.36 10.08 -7.21
CA TYR A 251 -13.43 11.10 -6.72
C TYR A 251 -13.72 11.49 -5.26
N ARG A 252 -15.00 11.72 -4.91
CA ARG A 252 -15.40 12.01 -3.53
C ARG A 252 -14.95 10.91 -2.57
N LEU A 253 -15.17 9.64 -2.93
CA LEU A 253 -14.75 8.48 -2.14
C LEU A 253 -13.21 8.38 -2.07
N PHE A 254 -12.52 8.63 -3.18
CA PHE A 254 -11.06 8.72 -3.18
C PHE A 254 -10.55 9.78 -2.20
N GLU A 255 -11.07 11.02 -2.25
CA GLU A 255 -10.68 12.10 -1.34
C GLU A 255 -11.01 11.78 0.13
N GLN A 256 -12.15 11.15 0.40
CA GLN A 256 -12.51 10.66 1.73
C GLN A 256 -11.46 9.66 2.25
N GLY A 257 -11.07 8.69 1.41
CA GLY A 257 -10.04 7.73 1.75
C GLY A 257 -8.64 8.34 1.93
N ILE A 258 -8.27 9.32 1.10
CA ILE A 258 -7.03 10.09 1.27
C ILE A 258 -7.00 10.79 2.63
N ASN A 259 -8.10 11.45 3.02
CA ASN A 259 -8.20 12.12 4.32
C ASN A 259 -8.09 11.13 5.48
N SER A 260 -8.72 9.95 5.39
CA SER A 260 -8.58 8.88 6.37
C SER A 260 -7.14 8.39 6.48
N LEU A 261 -6.45 8.18 5.34
CA LEU A 261 -5.06 7.73 5.36
C LEU A 261 -4.13 8.75 6.01
N LYS A 262 -4.28 10.04 5.66
CA LYS A 262 -3.50 11.13 6.27
C LYS A 262 -3.65 11.15 7.79
N ALA A 263 -4.86 10.89 8.29
CA ALA A 263 -5.14 10.87 9.72
C ALA A 263 -4.62 9.61 10.45
N LYS A 264 -4.32 8.53 9.72
CA LYS A 264 -4.03 7.21 10.30
C LYS A 264 -2.68 6.63 9.94
N ILE A 265 -1.98 7.15 8.94
CA ILE A 265 -0.73 6.56 8.43
C ILE A 265 0.35 6.44 9.53
N ASN A 266 0.35 7.35 10.50
CA ASN A 266 1.22 7.30 11.67
C ASN A 266 1.02 6.06 12.55
N ARG A 267 -0.17 5.43 12.52
CA ARG A 267 -0.48 4.21 13.27
C ARG A 267 0.24 2.99 12.70
N TYR A 268 0.63 3.04 11.43
CA TYR A 268 1.35 1.96 10.75
C TYR A 268 2.86 2.04 10.91
N ASP A 269 3.38 3.05 11.60
CA ASP A 269 4.81 3.19 11.83
C ASP A 269 5.27 2.41 13.06
N ALA A 270 6.03 1.34 12.82
CA ALA A 270 6.64 0.52 13.86
C ALA A 270 8.08 0.96 14.21
N SER A 271 8.55 2.09 13.69
CA SER A 271 9.92 2.64 13.86
C SER A 271 11.07 1.84 13.24
N PHE A 272 10.92 0.54 13.01
CA PHE A 272 11.90 -0.33 12.34
C PHE A 272 11.33 -1.08 11.13
N THR A 273 10.02 -0.91 10.87
CA THR A 273 9.27 -1.43 9.73
C THR A 273 7.90 -0.72 9.70
N SER A 274 6.99 -1.15 8.85
CA SER A 274 5.57 -0.78 8.91
C SER A 274 4.72 -1.94 9.44
N TYR A 275 3.58 -1.61 10.04
CA TYR A 275 2.54 -2.61 10.32
C TYR A 275 1.78 -2.94 9.03
N TYR A 276 1.44 -4.20 8.84
CA TYR A 276 0.59 -4.67 7.74
C TYR A 276 -0.88 -4.28 7.95
N ASN A 277 -1.35 -4.44 9.19
CA ASN A 277 -2.72 -4.21 9.62
C ASN A 277 -2.74 -3.74 11.10
N MET A 278 -3.90 -3.37 11.62
CA MET A 278 -4.09 -2.93 13.01
C MET A 278 -4.70 -4.02 13.91
N LEU A 279 -4.85 -5.24 13.39
CA LEU A 279 -5.38 -6.36 14.14
C LEU A 279 -4.32 -6.84 15.14
N ILE A 280 -4.71 -6.97 16.41
CA ILE A 280 -3.81 -7.42 17.47
C ILE A 280 -3.94 -8.93 17.65
N GLU A 281 -2.88 -9.65 17.32
CA GLU A 281 -2.74 -11.09 17.53
C GLU A 281 -1.54 -11.35 18.43
N GLY A 282 -1.68 -12.20 19.45
CA GLY A 282 -0.57 -12.50 20.36
C GLY A 282 -0.01 -11.28 21.13
N GLY A 283 -0.76 -10.18 21.20
CA GLY A 283 -0.41 -8.95 21.92
C GLY A 283 0.23 -7.85 21.07
N VAL A 284 0.48 -8.08 19.77
CA VAL A 284 1.05 -7.08 18.85
C VAL A 284 0.31 -7.06 17.51
N ALA A 285 0.40 -5.95 16.78
CA ALA A 285 -0.05 -5.90 15.39
C ALA A 285 0.97 -6.60 14.47
N LYS A 286 0.50 -7.15 13.35
CA LYS A 286 1.37 -7.84 12.39
C LYS A 286 2.29 -6.85 11.68
N TYR A 287 3.59 -7.09 11.72
CA TYR A 287 4.57 -6.32 10.94
C TYR A 287 4.51 -6.74 9.47
N ALA A 288 4.65 -5.78 8.56
CA ALA A 288 4.68 -6.02 7.11
C ALA A 288 5.85 -6.95 6.75
N SER A 289 7.01 -6.73 7.36
CA SER A 289 8.24 -7.52 7.13
C SER A 289 8.40 -8.79 7.94
N ALA A 290 7.31 -9.29 8.54
CA ALA A 290 7.34 -10.51 9.36
C ALA A 290 6.42 -11.62 8.83
N ILE A 291 6.48 -11.89 7.51
CA ILE A 291 5.52 -12.79 6.83
C ILE A 291 6.01 -14.21 6.52
N GLY A 292 7.23 -14.61 6.88
CA GLY A 292 7.70 -15.98 6.67
C GLY A 292 8.06 -16.32 5.20
N ASP A 293 7.93 -15.35 4.31
CA ASP A 293 8.34 -15.41 2.90
C ASP A 293 9.55 -14.49 2.69
N ASP A 294 10.45 -14.88 1.79
CA ASP A 294 11.67 -14.16 1.40
C ASP A 294 11.66 -13.94 -0.13
N PRO A 295 11.74 -12.67 -0.62
CA PRO A 295 11.85 -11.41 0.12
C PRO A 295 10.50 -10.88 0.65
N ASP A 296 10.51 -9.90 1.55
CA ASP A 296 9.28 -9.26 2.06
C ASP A 296 8.65 -8.32 1.02
N HIS A 297 7.48 -8.71 0.51
CA HIS A 297 6.78 -7.92 -0.49
C HIS A 297 5.88 -6.80 0.08
N TYR A 298 5.45 -6.83 1.35
CA TYR A 298 4.43 -5.87 1.81
C TYR A 298 5.03 -4.54 2.26
N HIS A 299 6.17 -4.54 2.95
CA HIS A 299 6.78 -3.30 3.42
C HIS A 299 7.19 -2.41 2.24
N GLU A 300 7.89 -3.00 1.27
CA GLU A 300 8.32 -2.32 0.04
C GLU A 300 7.14 -1.85 -0.81
N LEU A 301 6.11 -2.69 -0.95
CA LEU A 301 4.89 -2.33 -1.68
C LEU A 301 4.24 -1.07 -1.12
N VAL A 302 4.18 -0.93 0.22
CA VAL A 302 3.58 0.25 0.84
C VAL A 302 4.40 1.51 0.54
N VAL A 303 5.74 1.42 0.49
CA VAL A 303 6.59 2.56 0.05
C VAL A 303 6.19 3.01 -1.35
N TYR A 304 6.07 2.07 -2.30
CA TYR A 304 5.66 2.36 -3.67
C TYR A 304 4.23 2.94 -3.76
N GLN A 305 3.31 2.37 -2.98
CA GLN A 305 1.92 2.82 -2.91
C GLN A 305 1.81 4.26 -2.39
N LEU A 306 2.52 4.60 -1.32
CA LEU A 306 2.53 5.95 -0.75
C LEU A 306 3.14 6.97 -1.73
N LEU A 307 4.23 6.64 -2.41
CA LEU A 307 4.79 7.51 -3.46
C LEU A 307 3.85 7.70 -4.64
N THR A 308 3.08 6.66 -4.99
CA THR A 308 2.04 6.77 -6.01
C THR A 308 0.94 7.75 -5.58
N LEU A 309 0.48 7.66 -4.33
CA LEU A 309 -0.51 8.59 -3.78
C LEU A 309 0.04 10.03 -3.69
N PHE A 310 1.30 10.21 -3.26
CA PHE A 310 1.97 11.50 -3.27
C PHE A 310 1.95 12.11 -4.69
N ASN A 311 2.33 11.32 -5.69
CA ASN A 311 2.34 11.78 -7.07
C ASN A 311 0.94 12.17 -7.60
N TRP A 312 -0.13 11.50 -7.15
CA TRP A 312 -1.51 11.85 -7.54
C TRP A 312 -2.08 13.05 -6.80
N THR A 313 -1.69 13.27 -5.54
CA THR A 313 -2.36 14.22 -4.64
C THR A 313 -1.52 15.44 -4.28
N GLY A 314 -0.19 15.34 -4.35
CA GLY A 314 0.73 16.36 -3.83
C GLY A 314 0.83 16.40 -2.30
N GLU A 315 0.25 15.42 -1.60
CA GLU A 315 0.22 15.40 -0.13
C GLU A 315 1.54 14.89 0.44
N GLU A 316 2.38 15.81 0.94
CA GLU A 316 3.75 15.53 1.41
C GLU A 316 3.82 14.45 2.49
N VAL A 317 2.80 14.30 3.33
CA VAL A 317 2.76 13.26 4.37
C VAL A 317 2.96 11.86 3.78
N PHE A 318 2.48 11.58 2.57
CA PHE A 318 2.72 10.27 1.95
C PHE A 318 4.18 10.08 1.55
N LYS A 319 4.85 11.13 1.06
CA LYS A 319 6.28 11.09 0.75
C LYS A 319 7.12 10.94 2.03
N GLU A 320 6.75 11.64 3.10
CA GLU A 320 7.41 11.54 4.41
C GLU A 320 7.35 10.12 4.97
N TYR A 321 6.17 9.48 4.97
CA TYR A 321 6.04 8.11 5.45
C TYR A 321 6.68 7.08 4.51
N ALA A 322 6.60 7.28 3.19
CA ALA A 322 7.32 6.44 2.24
C ALA A 322 8.84 6.48 2.51
N HIS A 323 9.39 7.66 2.76
CA HIS A 323 10.79 7.83 3.12
C HIS A 323 11.12 7.15 4.44
N LYS A 324 10.30 7.37 5.48
CA LYS A 324 10.49 6.75 6.79
C LYS A 324 10.51 5.22 6.73
N PHE A 325 9.57 4.64 5.98
CA PHE A 325 9.52 3.20 5.75
C PHE A 325 10.73 2.73 4.93
N LEU A 326 11.09 3.42 3.86
CA LEU A 326 12.29 3.10 3.08
C LEU A 326 13.59 3.15 3.92
N LYS A 327 13.72 4.06 4.91
CA LYS A 327 14.87 4.05 5.83
C LYS A 327 14.92 2.77 6.68
N SER A 328 13.75 2.24 7.02
CA SER A 328 13.56 1.08 7.91
C SER A 328 13.68 -0.27 7.19
N ASP A 329 13.44 -0.27 5.89
CA ASP A 329 13.69 -1.39 4.99
C ASP A 329 15.14 -1.89 5.07
N THR A 330 15.33 -3.20 5.16
CA THR A 330 16.62 -3.85 5.42
C THR A 330 17.22 -4.54 4.18
N GLY A 331 16.41 -4.74 3.15
CA GLY A 331 16.69 -5.62 2.02
C GLY A 331 17.23 -4.98 0.74
N GLU A 332 17.31 -5.82 -0.29
CA GLU A 332 17.31 -5.40 -1.69
C GLU A 332 15.86 -5.09 -2.09
N VAL A 333 15.57 -3.87 -2.53
CA VAL A 333 14.20 -3.50 -2.95
C VAL A 333 13.87 -4.14 -4.30
N THR A 334 13.59 -5.45 -4.31
CA THR A 334 13.64 -6.30 -5.51
C THR A 334 12.66 -5.88 -6.60
N ASP A 335 11.45 -5.43 -6.25
CA ASP A 335 10.39 -5.12 -7.21
C ASP A 335 10.47 -3.71 -7.81
N PHE A 336 11.21 -2.78 -7.18
CA PHE A 336 11.21 -1.36 -7.57
C PHE A 336 12.60 -0.75 -7.74
N TYR A 337 13.63 -1.28 -7.06
CA TYR A 337 15.01 -0.83 -7.10
C TYR A 337 15.95 -2.00 -6.76
N ASN A 338 16.28 -2.81 -7.78
CA ASN A 338 17.12 -4.02 -7.72
C ASN A 338 18.58 -3.72 -7.32
N GLN A 339 18.77 -3.23 -6.10
CA GLN A 339 20.06 -2.92 -5.50
C GLN A 339 19.96 -3.08 -3.97
N ASN A 340 20.87 -3.91 -3.44
CA ASN A 340 21.07 -4.10 -2.00
C ASN A 340 21.32 -2.78 -1.27
N LYS A 341 20.79 -2.63 -0.05
CA LYS A 341 21.00 -1.42 0.77
C LYS A 341 22.49 -1.12 1.05
N TYR A 342 23.29 -2.16 1.24
CA TYR A 342 24.73 -2.04 1.51
C TYR A 342 25.56 -2.57 0.34
N LYS A 343 26.71 -1.95 0.11
CA LYS A 343 27.71 -2.43 -0.85
C LYS A 343 28.45 -3.65 -0.33
N SER A 344 28.76 -3.65 0.97
CA SER A 344 29.31 -4.81 1.66
C SER A 344 29.14 -4.68 3.16
N ILE A 345 29.10 -5.82 3.85
CA ILE A 345 29.13 -5.91 5.31
C ILE A 345 30.28 -6.85 5.68
N SER A 346 31.05 -6.50 6.71
CA SER A 346 32.14 -7.35 7.21
C SER A 346 32.17 -7.38 8.74
N ALA A 347 32.56 -8.52 9.28
CA ALA A 347 32.77 -8.72 10.70
C ALA A 347 34.23 -9.07 10.97
N SER A 348 34.84 -8.50 12.02
CA SER A 348 36.22 -8.84 12.38
C SER A 348 36.36 -10.21 13.05
N HIS A 349 35.25 -10.78 13.53
CA HIS A 349 35.18 -12.12 14.12
C HIS A 349 33.74 -12.64 14.04
N SER A 350 33.60 -13.92 13.73
CA SER A 350 32.35 -14.69 13.84
C SER A 350 32.64 -15.99 14.59
N ILE A 351 31.73 -16.45 15.45
CA ILE A 351 31.91 -17.72 16.19
C ILE A 351 32.07 -18.89 15.21
N ASP A 352 31.23 -18.93 14.18
CA ASP A 352 31.27 -19.89 13.07
C ASP A 352 30.95 -19.11 11.80
N SER A 353 31.94 -18.90 10.93
CA SER A 353 31.76 -18.11 9.70
C SER A 353 30.85 -18.78 8.67
N ASP A 354 30.70 -20.11 8.75
CA ASP A 354 29.98 -20.88 7.75
C ASP A 354 28.49 -21.00 8.13
N LYS A 355 28.18 -21.07 9.42
CA LYS A 355 26.80 -21.19 9.93
C LYS A 355 26.21 -19.92 10.51
N PHE A 356 27.04 -19.08 11.11
CA PHE A 356 26.62 -17.86 11.82
C PHE A 356 27.45 -16.66 11.36
N GLY A 357 27.68 -16.62 10.05
CA GLY A 357 28.47 -15.63 9.35
C GLY A 357 27.78 -14.28 9.19
N VAL A 358 28.54 -13.30 8.71
CA VAL A 358 28.07 -11.91 8.53
C VAL A 358 27.00 -11.76 7.44
N ASN A 359 26.87 -12.76 6.57
CA ASN A 359 25.82 -12.85 5.56
C ASN A 359 24.41 -12.92 6.16
N HIS A 360 24.27 -13.26 7.44
CA HIS A 360 22.99 -13.26 8.17
C HIS A 360 22.66 -11.92 8.84
N VAL A 361 23.35 -10.83 8.49
CA VAL A 361 23.11 -9.51 9.09
C VAL A 361 22.18 -8.65 8.23
N ASN A 362 21.89 -9.08 7.01
CA ASN A 362 21.07 -8.37 6.02
C ASN A 362 20.37 -9.34 5.04
N ASP A 363 20.06 -10.55 5.49
CA ASP A 363 19.36 -11.54 4.65
C ASP A 363 17.83 -11.38 4.71
N GLU A 364 17.32 -10.26 5.27
CA GLU A 364 15.88 -9.93 5.38
C GLU A 364 15.09 -10.86 6.32
N LEU A 365 15.78 -11.80 6.98
CA LEU A 365 15.21 -12.81 7.87
C LEU A 365 15.31 -12.40 9.34
N TRP A 366 14.91 -11.17 9.69
CA TRP A 366 14.95 -10.75 11.10
C TRP A 366 13.91 -11.42 11.99
N SER A 367 12.77 -11.86 11.44
CA SER A 367 11.63 -12.37 12.22
C SER A 367 11.69 -13.89 12.45
N TRP A 368 12.53 -14.62 11.71
CA TRP A 368 12.77 -16.06 11.80
C TRP A 368 14.10 -16.39 11.10
N GLY A 369 14.74 -17.52 11.36
CA GLY A 369 15.93 -17.93 10.58
C GLY A 369 17.25 -17.88 11.35
N ASN A 370 18.35 -17.67 10.63
CA ASN A 370 19.72 -17.70 11.16
C ASN A 370 20.13 -16.36 11.80
N TYR A 371 21.39 -16.26 12.22
CA TYR A 371 21.94 -15.07 12.86
C TYR A 371 23.46 -15.04 12.69
N TRP A 372 24.03 -13.84 12.70
CA TRP A 372 25.44 -13.64 12.97
C TRP A 372 25.72 -13.68 14.48
N SER A 373 26.90 -14.18 14.87
CA SER A 373 27.29 -14.16 16.29
C SER A 373 28.77 -13.90 16.55
N THR A 374 29.04 -13.27 17.69
CA THR A 374 30.40 -13.09 18.24
C THR A 374 30.43 -13.36 19.74
N ASN A 375 31.49 -14.01 20.21
CA ASN A 375 31.83 -14.19 21.62
C ASN A 375 33.12 -13.44 22.01
N LYS A 376 33.55 -12.47 21.20
CA LYS A 376 34.79 -11.74 21.38
C LYS A 376 34.52 -10.26 21.62
N VAL A 377 34.92 -9.78 22.80
CA VAL A 377 34.92 -8.34 23.11
C VAL A 377 35.87 -7.61 22.14
N GLY A 378 35.43 -6.47 21.63
CA GLY A 378 36.11 -5.69 20.61
C GLY A 378 35.85 -6.18 19.17
N SER A 379 34.93 -7.13 18.98
CA SER A 379 34.43 -7.45 17.64
C SER A 379 33.86 -6.21 16.96
N GLU A 380 34.11 -6.11 15.65
CA GLU A 380 33.69 -5.00 14.82
C GLU A 380 32.72 -5.50 13.76
N LEU A 381 31.67 -4.73 13.50
CA LEU A 381 30.76 -4.93 12.37
C LEU A 381 30.79 -3.65 11.53
N VAL A 382 31.12 -3.77 10.24
CA VAL A 382 31.33 -2.65 9.33
C VAL A 382 30.39 -2.74 8.14
N PHE A 383 29.65 -1.65 7.89
CA PHE A 383 28.74 -1.47 6.77
C PHE A 383 29.33 -0.45 5.79
N GLU A 384 29.48 -0.83 4.53
CA GLU A 384 29.88 0.08 3.45
C GLU A 384 28.67 0.42 2.59
N PHE A 385 28.43 1.72 2.36
CA PHE A 385 27.30 2.18 1.56
C PHE A 385 27.63 2.27 0.07
N TRP A 386 26.60 2.28 -0.76
CA TRP A 386 26.74 2.58 -2.18
C TRP A 386 26.85 4.09 -2.43
N GLY A 387 27.65 4.46 -3.43
CA GLY A 387 27.71 5.83 -3.95
C GLY A 387 28.44 6.80 -3.01
N GLU A 388 27.83 7.97 -2.82
CA GLU A 388 28.35 9.08 -2.03
C GLU A 388 28.14 8.89 -0.51
N THR A 389 28.54 9.90 0.24
CA THR A 389 28.36 9.99 1.69
C THR A 389 26.88 9.95 2.07
N LYS A 390 26.51 9.15 3.07
CA LYS A 390 25.14 9.05 3.61
C LYS A 390 25.02 9.86 4.90
N ASP A 391 23.86 10.49 5.13
CA ASP A 391 23.52 11.10 6.42
C ASP A 391 22.88 10.06 7.34
N ILE A 392 23.59 9.66 8.40
CA ILE A 392 23.27 8.51 9.23
C ILE A 392 22.66 8.98 10.55
N GLU A 393 21.49 8.44 10.88
CA GLU A 393 20.63 8.88 11.98
C GLU A 393 20.54 7.86 13.12
N GLY A 394 20.84 6.59 12.86
CA GLY A 394 20.73 5.54 13.86
C GLY A 394 21.04 4.13 13.37
N ILE A 395 20.87 3.17 14.28
CA ILE A 395 21.11 1.75 14.05
C ILE A 395 20.05 0.90 14.77
N VAL A 396 19.56 -0.14 14.11
CA VAL A 396 18.62 -1.12 14.63
C VAL A 396 19.32 -2.46 14.79
N PHE A 397 19.23 -3.05 15.98
CA PHE A 397 19.70 -4.40 16.26
C PHE A 397 18.51 -5.36 16.39
N TYR A 398 18.60 -6.52 15.74
CA TYR A 398 17.60 -7.57 15.81
C TYR A 398 18.26 -8.80 16.43
N SER A 399 18.09 -9.00 17.75
CA SER A 399 18.77 -10.07 18.47
C SER A 399 17.89 -11.28 18.74
N THR A 400 18.49 -12.48 18.80
CA THR A 400 17.74 -13.71 19.07
C THR A 400 17.26 -13.83 20.52
N SER A 401 17.82 -13.04 21.44
CA SER A 401 17.40 -13.00 22.84
C SER A 401 17.73 -11.66 23.50
N ASN A 402 17.06 -11.32 24.59
CA ASN A 402 17.42 -10.13 25.37
C ASN A 402 18.83 -10.20 25.96
N ASN A 403 19.35 -11.40 26.24
CA ASN A 403 20.67 -11.59 26.87
C ASN A 403 21.83 -11.46 25.87
N THR A 404 21.56 -11.62 24.58
CA THR A 404 22.55 -11.59 23.50
C THR A 404 22.45 -10.30 22.67
N LEU A 405 21.64 -9.35 23.13
CA LEU A 405 21.50 -8.02 22.54
C LEU A 405 22.73 -7.15 22.90
N PRO A 406 23.27 -6.35 21.95
CA PRO A 406 24.32 -5.39 22.26
C PRO A 406 23.88 -4.36 23.32
N VAL A 407 24.66 -4.23 24.40
CA VAL A 407 24.39 -3.26 25.49
C VAL A 407 25.49 -2.23 25.69
N ASP A 408 26.73 -2.55 25.32
CA ASP A 408 27.85 -1.60 25.36
C ASP A 408 28.65 -1.69 24.07
N TYR A 409 28.64 -0.61 23.31
CA TYR A 409 29.24 -0.51 21.99
C TYR A 409 29.57 0.94 21.66
N ASP A 410 30.51 1.10 20.73
CA ASP A 410 30.89 2.37 20.13
C ASP A 410 30.52 2.41 18.66
N ILE A 411 30.07 3.57 18.19
CA ILE A 411 29.73 3.83 16.79
C ILE A 411 30.79 4.75 16.19
N TYR A 412 31.30 4.35 15.03
CA TYR A 412 32.23 5.12 14.22
C TYR A 412 31.67 5.30 12.81
N VAL A 413 32.01 6.42 12.18
CA VAL A 413 31.78 6.64 10.75
C VAL A 413 33.08 6.90 10.03
N PHE A 414 33.14 6.49 8.77
CA PHE A 414 34.29 6.75 7.91
C PHE A 414 34.03 7.95 7.01
N LYS A 415 34.88 8.96 7.13
CA LYS A 415 34.95 10.10 6.18
C LYS A 415 36.23 9.98 5.36
N ASN A 416 37.35 10.41 5.95
CA ASN A 416 38.73 10.14 5.49
C ASN A 416 39.47 9.21 6.46
N GLU A 417 39.00 9.16 7.70
CA GLU A 417 39.46 8.32 8.80
C GLU A 417 38.23 7.89 9.63
N TRP A 418 38.44 6.94 10.54
CA TRP A 418 37.40 6.53 11.47
C TRP A 418 37.22 7.56 12.58
N ILE A 419 36.02 8.14 12.66
CA ILE A 419 35.66 9.11 13.68
C ILE A 419 34.61 8.48 14.59
N LYS A 420 34.87 8.46 15.91
CA LYS A 420 33.88 8.02 16.89
C LYS A 420 32.77 9.07 16.97
N VAL A 421 31.52 8.64 16.75
CA VAL A 421 30.35 9.51 16.72
C VAL A 421 29.64 9.51 18.06
N CYS A 422 29.38 8.32 18.59
CA CYS A 422 28.74 8.16 19.89
C CYS A 422 29.05 6.77 20.46
N ASN A 423 28.68 6.57 21.72
CA ASN A 423 28.62 5.27 22.37
C ASN A 423 27.19 4.94 22.84
N SER A 424 26.99 3.71 23.27
CA SER A 424 25.71 3.18 23.77
C SER A 424 25.00 4.08 24.81
N LYS A 425 25.75 4.84 25.63
CA LYS A 425 25.20 5.75 26.67
C LYS A 425 24.79 7.12 26.13
N GLU A 426 25.23 7.47 24.93
CA GLU A 426 24.95 8.76 24.28
C GLU A 426 23.75 8.67 23.31
N ILE A 427 23.23 7.48 23.05
CA ILE A 427 22.00 7.27 22.26
C ILE A 427 20.85 8.09 22.87
N TYR A 428 20.28 9.03 22.10
CA TYR A 428 19.30 9.98 22.63
C TYR A 428 17.89 9.39 22.74
N LYS A 429 17.56 8.43 21.86
CA LYS A 429 16.28 7.73 21.86
C LYS A 429 16.52 6.26 21.56
N LYS A 430 15.89 5.42 22.38
CA LYS A 430 15.91 3.96 22.26
C LYS A 430 14.48 3.46 22.22
N ASP A 431 14.09 2.83 21.12
CA ASP A 431 12.80 2.17 20.99
C ASP A 431 13.03 0.65 20.99
N SER A 432 12.35 -0.06 21.89
CA SER A 432 12.53 -1.50 22.07
C SER A 432 11.22 -2.23 21.75
N ASN A 433 11.32 -3.27 20.93
CA ASN A 433 10.21 -4.11 20.52
C ASN A 433 10.61 -5.59 20.65
N TRP A 434 9.59 -6.44 20.66
CA TRP A 434 9.74 -7.89 20.68
C TRP A 434 8.72 -8.49 19.71
N TYR A 435 9.14 -9.53 19.01
CA TYR A 435 8.28 -10.28 18.11
C TYR A 435 8.58 -11.77 18.21
N LYS A 436 7.54 -12.58 18.00
CA LYS A 436 7.63 -14.02 18.00
C LYS A 436 6.97 -14.60 16.76
N THR A 437 7.74 -15.40 16.03
CA THR A 437 7.30 -16.16 14.86
C THR A 437 7.54 -17.63 15.14
N ASP A 438 6.46 -18.43 15.27
CA ASP A 438 6.54 -19.83 15.69
C ASP A 438 7.39 -20.05 16.96
N SER A 439 8.55 -20.71 16.82
CA SER A 439 9.51 -20.97 17.89
C SER A 439 10.62 -19.91 18.00
N TYR A 440 10.66 -18.95 17.08
CA TYR A 440 11.67 -17.90 17.03
C TYR A 440 11.21 -16.66 17.79
N GLU A 441 12.10 -16.11 18.61
CA GLU A 441 11.95 -14.78 19.19
C GLU A 441 12.99 -13.84 18.58
N THR A 442 12.59 -12.58 18.45
CA THR A 442 13.46 -11.47 18.05
C THR A 442 13.22 -10.26 18.93
N PHE A 443 14.30 -9.72 19.48
CA PHE A 443 14.34 -8.50 20.28
C PHE A 443 14.91 -7.38 19.41
N ILE A 444 14.08 -6.40 19.08
CA ILE A 444 14.41 -5.32 18.15
C ILE A 444 14.66 -4.05 18.95
N VAL A 445 15.82 -3.43 18.73
CA VAL A 445 16.16 -2.18 19.38
C VAL A 445 16.67 -1.16 18.38
N THR A 446 15.91 -0.09 18.21
CA THR A 446 16.30 1.07 17.42
C THR A 446 17.04 2.07 18.31
N ASN A 447 18.25 2.45 17.91
CA ASN A 447 19.13 3.36 18.64
C ASN A 447 19.41 4.57 17.76
N TYR A 448 18.84 5.73 18.11
CA TYR A 448 19.03 6.96 17.36
C TYR A 448 20.22 7.76 17.89
N PHE A 449 21.04 8.28 16.99
CA PHE A 449 22.27 9.01 17.31
C PHE A 449 21.96 10.46 17.73
N PRO A 450 22.69 11.03 18.71
CA PRO A 450 22.42 12.39 19.23
C PRO A 450 22.29 13.45 18.14
N ASN A 451 23.08 13.33 17.07
CA ASN A 451 23.00 14.14 15.87
C ASN A 451 23.17 13.20 14.67
N SER A 452 22.57 13.55 13.54
CA SER A 452 22.88 12.87 12.29
C SER A 452 24.33 13.11 11.90
N THR A 453 24.92 12.16 11.19
CA THR A 453 26.34 12.19 10.84
C THR A 453 26.58 11.65 9.44
N GLU A 454 27.37 12.39 8.68
CA GLU A 454 27.81 12.00 7.37
C GLU A 454 28.90 10.90 7.41
N GLY A 455 28.78 9.87 6.57
CA GLY A 455 29.83 8.88 6.37
C GLY A 455 29.62 7.97 5.15
N THR A 456 30.70 7.40 4.62
CA THR A 456 30.65 6.38 3.57
C THR A 456 30.63 4.96 4.12
N LYS A 457 30.99 4.80 5.40
CA LYS A 457 30.91 3.55 6.15
C LYS A 457 30.46 3.83 7.58
N LEU A 458 29.80 2.85 8.18
CA LEU A 458 29.55 2.80 9.63
C LEU A 458 30.23 1.57 10.23
N LYS A 459 30.83 1.73 11.40
CA LYS A 459 31.40 0.64 12.18
C LYS A 459 30.83 0.64 13.60
N VAL A 460 30.39 -0.53 14.05
CA VAL A 460 30.05 -0.80 15.45
C VAL A 460 31.20 -1.58 16.07
N VAL A 461 31.68 -1.16 17.24
CA VAL A 461 32.65 -1.92 18.05
C VAL A 461 31.96 -2.36 19.33
N PHE A 462 31.87 -3.67 19.56
CA PHE A 462 31.19 -4.23 20.73
C PHE A 462 32.14 -4.29 21.94
N ASN A 463 31.92 -3.40 22.90
CA ASN A 463 32.79 -3.24 24.09
C ASN A 463 32.45 -4.23 25.22
N SER A 464 31.28 -4.89 25.14
CA SER A 464 30.85 -5.95 26.04
C SER A 464 29.97 -6.95 25.29
N LEU A 465 29.90 -8.18 25.79
CA LEU A 465 28.94 -9.20 25.35
C LEU A 465 27.60 -9.11 26.09
N GLY A 466 27.48 -8.18 27.05
CA GLY A 466 26.28 -7.97 27.85
C GLY A 466 26.10 -9.00 28.96
N SER A 467 24.85 -9.42 29.19
CA SER A 467 24.49 -10.40 30.22
C SER A 467 24.58 -11.86 29.75
N GLY A 468 24.92 -12.09 28.47
CA GLY A 468 25.18 -13.40 27.89
C GLY A 468 26.66 -13.62 27.57
N ASP A 469 26.96 -14.80 27.01
CA ASP A 469 28.32 -15.20 26.61
C ASP A 469 28.64 -14.83 25.14
N ALA A 470 27.69 -14.22 24.44
CA ALA A 470 27.81 -13.85 23.04
C ALA A 470 26.80 -12.75 22.65
N ILE A 471 27.10 -12.05 21.56
CA ILE A 471 26.14 -11.25 20.81
C ILE A 471 25.59 -12.12 19.67
N THR A 472 24.28 -12.06 19.45
CA THR A 472 23.61 -12.69 18.31
C THR A 472 22.72 -11.67 17.61
N LEU A 473 22.86 -11.53 16.31
CA LEU A 473 22.07 -10.60 15.50
C LEU A 473 21.50 -11.35 14.30
N ARG A 474 20.17 -11.45 14.20
CA ARG A 474 19.44 -11.90 13.01
C ARG A 474 19.50 -10.90 11.88
N GLU A 475 19.63 -9.63 12.24
CA GLU A 475 19.76 -8.55 11.28
C GLU A 475 20.35 -7.33 11.99
N CYS A 476 20.90 -6.40 11.21
CA CYS A 476 21.28 -5.08 11.68
C CYS A 476 21.00 -4.05 10.59
N ASN A 477 20.22 -3.03 10.94
CA ASN A 477 19.84 -1.99 9.99
C ASN A 477 20.46 -0.64 10.35
N ILE A 478 20.99 0.07 9.36
CA ILE A 478 21.45 1.45 9.50
C ILE A 478 20.36 2.37 8.95
N LEU A 479 19.93 3.31 9.80
CA LEU A 479 18.99 4.35 9.43
C LEU A 479 19.78 5.52 8.85
N PHE A 480 19.65 5.76 7.54
CA PHE A 480 20.25 6.89 6.86
C PHE A 480 19.30 7.49 5.84
N ASP A 481 19.55 8.73 5.43
CA ASP A 481 18.74 9.39 4.40
C ASP A 481 18.79 8.63 3.06
N ARG A 482 17.61 8.16 2.61
CA ARG A 482 17.39 7.45 1.33
C ARG A 482 16.63 8.30 0.31
N THR A 483 16.80 9.63 0.32
CA THR A 483 16.07 10.54 -0.59
C THR A 483 16.35 10.22 -2.06
N HIS A 484 17.59 9.87 -2.42
CA HIS A 484 17.94 9.51 -3.80
C HIS A 484 17.18 8.26 -4.27
N GLU A 485 17.19 7.20 -3.48
CA GLU A 485 16.46 5.96 -3.75
C GLU A 485 14.94 6.20 -3.80
N LEU A 486 14.43 7.06 -2.90
CA LEU A 486 13.03 7.48 -2.88
C LEU A 486 12.61 8.18 -4.18
N GLU A 487 13.45 9.06 -4.72
CA GLU A 487 13.20 9.75 -5.99
C GLU A 487 13.19 8.77 -7.17
N MET A 488 14.08 7.78 -7.18
CA MET A 488 14.09 6.73 -8.20
C MET A 488 12.80 5.88 -8.18
N ILE A 489 12.36 5.47 -6.99
CA ILE A 489 11.08 4.76 -6.81
C ILE A 489 9.91 5.66 -7.20
N SER A 490 9.96 6.95 -6.86
CA SER A 490 8.92 7.91 -7.23
C SER A 490 8.81 8.04 -8.74
N GLU A 491 9.91 8.19 -9.48
CA GLU A 491 9.91 8.23 -10.95
C GLU A 491 9.31 6.95 -11.56
N SER A 492 9.60 5.77 -11.00
CA SER A 492 8.98 4.52 -11.49
C SER A 492 7.46 4.49 -11.24
N SER A 493 6.97 5.11 -10.17
CA SER A 493 5.53 5.27 -9.90
C SER A 493 4.84 6.29 -10.82
N LYS A 494 5.60 7.26 -11.36
CA LYS A 494 5.07 8.23 -12.35
C LYS A 494 4.62 7.60 -13.66
N ARG A 495 4.95 6.33 -13.93
CA ARG A 495 4.38 5.60 -15.08
C ARG A 495 2.85 5.52 -15.04
N TYR A 496 2.26 5.65 -13.85
CA TYR A 496 0.82 5.72 -13.63
C TYR A 496 0.30 7.15 -13.44
N LEU A 497 1.17 8.17 -13.51
CA LEU A 497 0.73 9.55 -13.58
C LEU A 497 0.11 9.80 -14.95
N ILE A 498 -1.20 9.96 -14.93
CA ILE A 498 -1.94 10.43 -16.08
C ILE A 498 -1.76 11.96 -16.10
N LYS A 499 -0.66 12.43 -16.71
CA LYS A 499 -0.37 13.87 -16.96
C LYS A 499 -1.51 14.69 -17.58
#